data_AF-A0A0V0GBA7-F1
#
_entry.id   AF-A0A0V0GBA7-F1
#
_cell.length_a   1.000
_cell.length_b   1.000
_cell.length_c   1.000
_cell.angle_alpha   90.00
_cell.angle_beta   90.00
_cell.angle_gamma   90.00
#
_symmetry.space_group_name_H-M   'P 1'
#
loop_
_entity.id
_entity.type
_entity.pdbx_description
1 polymer ?
#
loop_
_entity_poly.entity_id
_entity_poly.type
_entity_poly.pdbx_seq_one_letter_code
_entity_poly.pdbx_strand_id
1 'polypeptide(L)'
;NKLIKQEYEMLQALYDFTATVAHTLSFKREELFIFHSGNILSRNWWSVINCNGKLGYIPSNYVAVIKASRGKMVDFINTTIETLSSDISKGGTDKQLELMKELISKKQEIVDKRHRIPTVKEKLTTSKSLPGSEKQEETPGSPKCKTDFRETSSTLKNSVSESKFNSIQNEKLEQSEGSGLAESAPHNAYMLVQQVRSLTGLSQEKSRIAVGVVAEGLMEILSSSEHPSLESFLELLHKDIAPSEDLLDDTLDARNMRQILSHLTAMKEDAQQRSWHLWDDEATIKQNISQLSSILSDADPMICRRVLRTANYEDVNMLVAYYQMEERYPIRQLLIQTFAIMCSLDKIIISILLNSVLPMELAREMQSNTSKPQCLSKPAMLLSMIFSLGEAMPIT
;
A
#
# COMPACT_ATOMS: atom_id res chain seq x y z
N ASN A 1 29.27 23.12 21.76
CA ASN A 1 28.72 21.87 22.33
C ASN A 1 27.26 22.05 22.74
N LYS A 2 26.32 21.93 21.80
CA LYS A 2 24.90 21.74 22.11
C LYS A 2 24.61 20.25 21.87
N LEU A 3 24.61 19.45 22.94
CA LEU A 3 24.11 18.07 22.87
C LEU A 3 22.65 18.14 22.43
N ILE A 4 22.35 17.72 21.20
CA ILE A 4 20.97 17.49 20.78
C ILE A 4 20.47 16.33 21.64
N LYS A 5 19.62 16.65 22.63
CA LYS A 5 18.99 15.65 23.48
C LYS A 5 18.03 14.87 22.59
N GLN A 6 18.39 13.63 22.25
CA GLN A 6 17.51 12.76 21.50
C GLN A 6 16.32 12.41 22.41
N GLU A 7 15.14 12.89 22.03
CA GLU A 7 13.89 12.71 22.77
C GLU A 7 13.14 11.51 22.17
N TYR A 8 12.78 10.56 23.02
CA TYR A 8 12.01 9.36 22.67
C TYR A 8 10.56 9.55 23.07
N GLU A 9 9.63 9.02 22.28
CA GLU A 9 8.20 9.10 22.58
C GLU A 9 7.79 7.98 23.55
N MET A 10 7.20 8.37 24.67
CA MET A 10 6.54 7.48 25.63
C MET A 10 5.09 7.95 25.83
N LEU A 11 4.28 7.14 26.49
CA LEU A 11 2.90 7.47 26.84
C LEU A 11 2.77 7.64 28.34
N GLN A 12 1.98 8.62 28.77
CA GLN A 12 1.64 8.86 30.17
C GLN A 12 0.12 8.89 30.34
N ALA A 13 -0.40 8.12 31.30
CA ALA A 13 -1.82 8.12 31.66
C ALA A 13 -2.24 9.46 32.27
N LEU A 14 -3.27 10.07 31.71
CA LEU A 14 -3.90 11.29 32.23
C LEU A 14 -5.00 10.99 33.25
N TYR A 15 -5.59 9.80 33.19
CA TYR A 15 -6.69 9.36 34.05
C TYR A 15 -6.51 7.89 34.44
N ASP A 16 -7.20 7.49 35.51
CA ASP A 16 -7.34 6.08 35.88
C ASP A 16 -8.24 5.35 34.87
N PHE A 17 -7.90 4.11 34.54
CA PHE A 17 -8.68 3.27 33.64
C PHE A 17 -8.76 1.84 34.17
N THR A 18 -9.97 1.30 34.22
CA THR A 18 -10.21 -0.10 34.61
C THR A 18 -10.66 -0.88 33.38
N ALA A 19 -9.86 -1.85 32.97
CA ALA A 19 -10.16 -2.76 31.88
C ALA A 19 -11.40 -3.62 32.21
N THR A 20 -12.38 -3.59 31.31
CA THR A 20 -13.56 -4.46 31.34
C THR A 20 -13.54 -5.53 30.24
N VAL A 21 -12.62 -5.41 29.29
CA VAL A 21 -12.50 -6.27 28.10
C VAL A 21 -11.18 -7.04 28.16
N ALA A 22 -11.19 -8.30 27.70
CA ALA A 22 -9.97 -9.09 27.59
C ALA A 22 -8.92 -8.38 26.72
N HIS A 23 -7.64 -8.56 27.04
CA HIS A 23 -6.49 -7.92 26.36
C HIS A 23 -6.40 -6.38 26.49
N THR A 24 -7.22 -5.75 27.33
CA THR A 24 -7.05 -4.34 27.73
C THR A 24 -6.31 -4.24 29.05
N LEU A 25 -5.47 -3.22 29.21
CA LEU A 25 -4.70 -3.00 30.44
C LEU A 25 -5.46 -2.04 31.35
N SER A 26 -5.66 -2.42 32.61
CA SER A 26 -6.00 -1.45 33.66
C SER A 26 -4.75 -0.68 34.05
N PHE A 27 -4.90 0.62 34.27
CA PHE A 27 -3.79 1.50 34.66
C PHE A 27 -4.26 2.66 35.52
N LYS A 28 -3.31 3.27 36.24
CA LYS A 28 -3.56 4.48 37.02
C LYS A 28 -3.01 5.72 36.33
N ARG A 29 -3.52 6.88 36.69
CA ARG A 29 -2.97 8.18 36.29
C ARG A 29 -1.47 8.23 36.60
N GLU A 30 -0.73 8.88 35.70
CA GLU A 30 0.73 9.00 35.70
C GLU A 30 1.50 7.71 35.34
N GLU A 31 0.83 6.58 35.08
CA GLU A 31 1.50 5.36 34.62
C GLU A 31 2.08 5.53 33.20
N LEU A 32 3.23 4.89 32.97
CA LEU A 32 4.01 5.04 31.74
C LEU A 32 3.96 3.80 30.86
N PHE A 33 3.93 4.04 29.54
CA PHE A 33 3.95 2.98 28.54
C PHE A 33 4.86 3.32 27.37
N ILE A 34 5.23 2.29 26.62
CA ILE A 34 5.87 2.42 25.31
C ILE A 34 5.00 1.78 24.24
N PHE A 35 5.06 2.33 23.03
CA PHE A 35 4.39 1.72 21.89
C PHE A 35 5.02 0.36 21.56
N HIS A 36 4.15 -0.63 21.36
CA HIS A 36 4.51 -1.91 20.77
C HIS A 36 4.54 -1.78 19.25
N SER A 37 5.60 -2.30 18.62
CA SER A 37 5.81 -2.18 17.17
C SER A 37 4.75 -3.03 16.46
N GLY A 38 3.88 -2.42 15.64
CA GLY A 38 2.94 -3.18 14.78
C GLY A 38 1.51 -2.66 14.70
N ASN A 39 1.04 -1.76 15.58
CA ASN A 39 -0.35 -1.29 15.48
C ASN A 39 -0.61 0.13 16.02
N ILE A 40 -0.31 1.14 15.20
CA ILE A 40 -0.72 2.54 15.40
C ILE A 40 -2.07 2.82 14.68
N LEU A 41 -2.69 1.81 14.06
CA LEU A 41 -3.70 1.99 13.01
C LEU A 41 -5.14 2.17 13.53
N SER A 42 -5.37 2.05 14.84
CA SER A 42 -6.67 2.35 15.43
C SER A 42 -6.63 3.74 16.09
N ARG A 43 -7.49 4.68 15.62
CA ARG A 43 -7.54 6.05 16.16
C ARG A 43 -7.89 6.11 17.66
N ASN A 44 -8.53 5.07 18.19
CA ASN A 44 -9.11 5.07 19.54
C ASN A 44 -8.41 4.13 20.54
N TRP A 45 -7.65 3.12 20.08
CA TRP A 45 -6.98 2.13 20.93
C TRP A 45 -5.53 1.89 20.49
N TRP A 46 -4.60 1.99 21.41
CA TRP A 46 -3.17 1.81 21.15
C TRP A 46 -2.65 0.55 21.82
N SER A 47 -1.84 -0.22 21.08
CA SER A 47 -1.12 -1.38 21.61
C SER A 47 0.16 -0.90 22.30
N VAL A 48 0.29 -1.22 23.59
CA VAL A 48 1.36 -0.71 24.45
C VAL A 48 1.94 -1.80 25.33
N ILE A 49 3.15 -1.53 25.84
CA ILE A 49 3.83 -2.32 26.85
C ILE A 49 3.93 -1.46 28.11
N ASN A 50 3.45 -1.98 29.24
CA ASN A 50 3.60 -1.32 30.55
C ASN A 50 4.94 -1.67 31.22
N CYS A 51 5.24 -0.99 32.33
CA CYS A 51 6.48 -1.24 33.09
C CYS A 51 6.59 -2.70 33.59
N ASN A 52 5.46 -3.38 33.79
CA ASN A 52 5.38 -4.76 34.26
C ASN A 52 5.60 -5.80 33.14
N GLY A 53 5.94 -5.39 31.91
CA GLY A 53 6.15 -6.32 30.80
C GLY A 53 4.87 -6.94 30.23
N LYS A 54 3.70 -6.38 30.56
CA LYS A 54 2.42 -6.81 30.00
C LYS A 54 2.12 -6.03 28.72
N LEU A 55 1.82 -6.78 27.67
CA LEU A 55 1.30 -6.29 26.41
C LEU A 55 -0.23 -6.17 26.48
N GLY A 56 -0.79 -5.05 26.03
CA GLY A 56 -2.23 -4.93 25.82
C GLY A 56 -2.66 -3.60 25.24
N TYR A 57 -3.97 -3.40 25.12
CA TYR A 57 -4.57 -2.20 24.53
C TYR A 57 -4.99 -1.18 25.59
N ILE A 58 -4.82 0.10 25.26
CA ILE A 58 -5.29 1.24 26.06
C ILE A 58 -6.03 2.26 25.18
N PRO A 59 -7.01 3.01 25.71
CA PRO A 59 -7.72 4.03 24.95
C PRO A 59 -6.86 5.29 24.75
N SER A 60 -6.76 5.78 23.51
CA SER A 60 -5.87 6.89 23.14
C SER A 60 -6.21 8.22 23.82
N ASN A 61 -7.48 8.45 24.17
CA ASN A 61 -7.94 9.65 24.86
C ASN A 61 -7.62 9.67 26.37
N TYR A 62 -7.07 8.58 26.93
CA TYR A 62 -6.66 8.50 28.34
C TYR A 62 -5.16 8.70 28.54
N VAL A 63 -4.40 8.88 27.47
CA VAL A 63 -2.95 9.02 27.51
C VAL A 63 -2.46 10.21 26.70
N ALA A 64 -1.32 10.77 27.09
CA ALA A 64 -0.60 11.77 26.32
C ALA A 64 0.76 11.24 25.87
N VAL A 65 1.17 11.62 24.66
CA VAL A 65 2.54 11.39 24.18
C VAL A 65 3.47 12.36 24.89
N ILE A 66 4.43 11.82 25.63
CA ILE A 66 5.47 12.58 26.31
C ILE A 66 6.82 12.29 25.70
N LYS A 67 7.67 13.32 25.72
CA LYS A 67 9.05 13.21 25.30
C LYS A 67 9.92 12.82 26.49
N ALA A 68 10.56 11.67 26.40
CA ALA A 68 11.46 11.13 27.41
C ALA A 68 12.91 11.25 26.96
N SER A 69 13.79 11.51 27.93
CA SER A 69 15.23 11.42 27.68
C SER A 69 15.62 9.97 27.37
N ARG A 70 16.68 9.78 26.58
CA ARG A 70 17.30 8.48 26.35
C ARG A 70 17.49 7.63 27.60
N GLY A 71 18.00 8.21 28.70
CA GLY A 71 18.20 7.49 29.96
C GLY A 71 16.89 6.89 30.47
N LYS A 72 15.88 7.74 30.66
CA LYS A 72 14.52 7.32 31.07
C LYS A 72 13.91 6.22 30.17
N MET A 73 14.12 6.27 28.85
CA MET A 73 13.64 5.22 27.94
C MET A 73 14.38 3.90 28.13
N VAL A 74 15.71 3.94 28.25
CA VAL A 74 16.55 2.75 28.48
C VAL A 74 16.25 2.13 29.84
N ASP A 75 16.08 2.95 30.88
CA ASP A 75 15.74 2.50 32.22
C ASP A 75 14.39 1.78 32.23
N PHE A 76 13.37 2.37 31.57
CA PHE A 76 12.08 1.74 31.40
C PHE A 76 12.21 0.36 30.72
N ILE A 77 12.92 0.28 29.59
CA ILE A 77 13.11 -0.99 28.87
C ILE A 77 13.84 -2.02 29.74
N ASN A 78 14.86 -1.62 30.50
CA ASN A 78 15.58 -2.53 31.40
C ASN A 78 14.65 -3.10 32.48
N THR A 79 13.88 -2.24 33.16
CA THR A 79 12.91 -2.67 34.17
C THR A 79 11.86 -3.63 33.60
N THR A 80 11.39 -3.36 32.38
CA THR A 80 10.46 -4.24 31.67
C THR A 80 11.10 -5.60 31.35
N ILE A 81 12.34 -5.63 30.84
CA ILE A 81 13.07 -6.87 30.54
C ILE A 81 13.32 -7.69 31.81
N GLU A 82 13.72 -7.06 32.92
CA GLU A 82 13.95 -7.73 34.20
C GLU A 82 12.68 -8.38 34.74
N THR A 83 11.56 -7.67 34.67
CA THR A 83 10.25 -8.18 35.09
C THR A 83 9.84 -9.37 34.22
N LEU A 84 9.98 -9.24 32.90
CA LEU A 84 9.65 -10.27 31.93
C LEU A 84 10.55 -11.52 32.09
N SER A 85 11.84 -11.34 32.39
CA SER A 85 12.77 -12.44 32.67
C SER A 85 12.40 -13.21 33.95
N SER A 86 11.91 -12.52 34.98
CA SER A 86 11.45 -13.15 36.23
C SER A 86 10.20 -13.99 35.99
N ASP A 87 9.27 -13.48 35.18
CA ASP A 87 8.04 -14.19 34.81
C ASP A 87 8.33 -15.41 33.92
N ILE A 88 9.27 -15.28 32.97
CA ILE A 88 9.69 -16.39 32.11
C ILE A 88 10.28 -17.55 32.94
N SER A 89 11.09 -17.23 33.94
CA SER A 89 11.70 -18.23 34.84
C SER A 89 10.67 -19.00 35.68
N LYS A 90 9.44 -18.51 35.81
CA LYS A 90 8.35 -19.13 36.58
C LYS A 90 7.34 -19.88 35.71
N GLY A 91 7.64 -20.12 34.43
CA GLY A 91 6.76 -20.81 33.48
C GLY A 91 6.17 -19.88 32.44
N GLY A 92 7.01 -19.04 31.82
CA GLY A 92 6.58 -18.09 30.79
C GLY A 92 6.08 -18.73 29.51
N THR A 93 5.36 -17.92 28.75
CA THR A 93 4.84 -18.26 27.41
C THR A 93 5.83 -17.85 26.32
N ASP A 94 5.80 -18.53 25.17
CA ASP A 94 6.64 -18.16 24.01
C ASP A 94 6.44 -16.69 23.57
N LYS A 95 5.24 -16.14 23.78
CA LYS A 95 4.93 -14.72 23.54
C LYS A 95 5.75 -13.77 24.42
N GLN A 96 5.98 -14.14 25.69
CA GLN A 96 6.82 -13.35 26.60
C GLN A 96 8.29 -13.41 26.18
N LEU A 97 8.75 -14.56 25.66
CA LEU A 97 10.12 -14.70 25.16
C LEU A 97 10.35 -13.85 23.90
N GLU A 98 9.39 -13.79 22.98
CA GLU A 98 9.52 -12.97 21.77
C GLU A 98 9.46 -11.48 22.07
N LEU A 99 8.54 -11.04 22.95
CA LEU A 99 8.49 -9.66 23.44
C LEU A 99 9.81 -9.24 24.10
N MET A 100 10.43 -10.15 24.85
CA MET A 100 11.74 -9.91 25.47
C MET A 100 12.83 -9.67 24.41
N LYS A 101 12.86 -10.48 23.34
CA LYS A 101 13.82 -10.28 22.23
C LYS A 101 13.61 -8.95 21.52
N GLU A 102 12.35 -8.56 21.27
CA GLU A 102 12.03 -7.26 20.67
C GLU A 102 12.54 -6.09 21.53
N LEU A 103 12.29 -6.14 22.84
CA LEU A 103 12.76 -5.12 23.78
C LEU A 103 14.29 -5.03 23.85
N ILE A 104 14.98 -6.18 23.77
CA ILE A 104 16.45 -6.23 23.71
C ILE A 104 16.96 -5.58 22.42
N SER A 105 16.35 -5.90 21.28
CA SER A 105 16.70 -5.30 19.98
C SER A 105 16.49 -3.78 19.99
N LYS A 106 15.34 -3.32 20.48
CA LYS A 106 15.00 -1.89 20.62
C LYS A 106 15.95 -1.16 21.55
N LYS A 107 16.35 -1.77 22.67
CA LYS A 107 17.38 -1.25 23.56
C LYS A 107 18.71 -1.09 22.82
N GLN A 108 19.13 -2.11 22.05
CA GLN A 108 20.39 -2.07 21.32
C GLN A 108 20.41 -0.95 20.27
N GLU A 109 19.31 -0.74 19.54
CA GLU A 109 19.16 0.38 18.59
C GLU A 109 19.28 1.75 19.27
N ILE A 110 18.65 1.91 20.44
CA ILE A 110 18.73 3.12 21.25
C ILE A 110 20.16 3.34 21.75
N VAL A 111 20.87 2.28 22.11
CA VAL A 111 22.24 2.32 22.60
C VAL A 111 23.25 2.64 21.49
N ASP A 112 23.11 2.03 20.31
CA ASP A 112 24.06 2.08 19.18
C ASP A 112 24.02 3.40 18.39
N LYS A 113 22.95 4.19 18.50
CA LYS A 113 22.89 5.58 17.97
C LYS A 113 23.95 6.54 18.58
N ARG A 114 24.90 6.04 19.37
CA ARG A 114 26.08 6.75 19.91
C ARG A 114 27.13 7.19 18.88
N HIS A 115 27.13 6.66 17.64
CA HIS A 115 28.31 6.81 16.75
C HIS A 115 28.08 7.36 15.33
N ARG A 116 26.94 8.01 15.03
CA ARG A 116 26.80 8.74 13.74
C ARG A 116 26.70 10.24 13.95
N ILE A 117 27.81 10.94 13.72
CA ILE A 117 27.84 12.39 13.51
C ILE A 117 27.21 12.67 12.14
N PRO A 118 26.16 13.50 12.03
CA PRO A 118 25.61 13.92 10.73
C PRO A 118 26.46 15.06 10.16
N THR A 119 27.03 14.86 8.96
CA THR A 119 27.53 15.96 8.13
C THR A 119 26.37 16.77 7.57
N VAL A 120 26.55 18.08 7.67
CA VAL A 120 25.60 19.16 7.38
C VAL A 120 25.33 19.29 5.88
N LYS A 121 24.07 19.44 5.49
CA LYS A 121 23.67 20.33 4.38
C LYS A 121 22.54 21.24 4.87
N GLU A 122 22.93 22.47 5.18
CA GLU A 122 22.07 23.60 5.51
C GLU A 122 21.09 23.89 4.36
N LYS A 123 19.83 24.19 4.71
CA LYS A 123 19.06 25.18 3.96
C LYS A 123 18.59 26.26 4.93
N LEU A 124 19.33 27.36 4.89
CA LEU A 124 19.12 28.60 5.61
C LEU A 124 17.87 29.30 5.05
N THR A 125 16.87 29.54 5.90
CA THR A 125 16.02 30.74 5.82
C THR A 125 16.03 31.26 7.25
N THR A 126 16.53 32.45 7.55
CA THR A 126 15.80 33.72 7.45
C THR A 126 16.69 34.78 8.08
N SER A 127 16.59 36.03 7.63
CA SER A 127 17.02 37.16 8.47
C SER A 127 16.29 38.45 8.09
N LYS A 128 15.49 38.95 9.03
CA LYS A 128 15.44 40.34 9.56
C LYS A 128 14.11 40.52 10.30
N SER A 129 14.10 40.57 11.62
CA SER A 129 14.29 41.75 12.52
C SER A 129 12.95 42.39 12.91
N LEU A 130 12.72 42.49 14.23
CA LEU A 130 11.75 43.33 14.96
C LEU A 130 11.91 44.84 14.63
N PRO A 131 11.00 45.78 15.00
CA PRO A 131 10.15 45.83 16.22
C PRO A 131 8.75 46.50 16.11
N GLY A 132 7.97 46.51 17.22
CA GLY A 132 6.98 47.57 17.50
C GLY A 132 5.65 47.13 18.12
N SER A 133 5.40 47.57 19.37
CA SER A 133 4.16 47.46 20.15
C SER A 133 2.99 48.25 19.57
N GLU A 134 1.73 47.81 19.77
CA GLU A 134 0.66 48.56 20.47
C GLU A 134 -0.68 47.79 20.57
N LYS A 135 -1.56 48.32 21.44
CA LYS A 135 -2.71 47.77 22.20
C LYS A 135 -4.05 47.56 21.43
N GLN A 136 -5.02 47.01 22.19
CA GLN A 136 -6.51 47.05 22.12
C GLN A 136 -7.19 45.87 21.40
N GLU A 137 -7.97 44.98 22.04
CA GLU A 137 -9.20 45.06 22.88
C GLU A 137 -10.50 44.95 22.03
N GLU A 138 -11.45 44.17 22.57
CA GLU A 138 -12.87 43.98 22.18
C GLU A 138 -13.30 42.83 21.22
N THR A 139 -14.12 41.93 21.80
CA THR A 139 -15.24 41.17 21.18
C THR A 139 -16.43 42.14 20.92
N PRO A 140 -17.50 41.85 20.13
CA PRO A 140 -18.22 40.57 20.00
C PRO A 140 -18.90 40.26 18.64
N GLY A 141 -19.55 39.10 18.52
CA GLY A 141 -20.71 38.92 17.63
C GLY A 141 -20.63 37.81 16.58
N SER A 142 -21.46 36.79 16.73
CA SER A 142 -21.86 35.78 15.72
C SER A 142 -22.62 36.48 14.55
N PRO A 143 -22.69 35.95 13.29
CA PRO A 143 -23.45 34.72 12.98
C PRO A 143 -23.01 33.89 11.72
N LYS A 144 -23.54 32.66 11.63
CA LYS A 144 -23.84 31.79 10.45
C LYS A 144 -23.21 32.08 9.06
N CYS A 145 -22.52 31.10 8.46
CA CYS A 145 -22.82 30.56 7.11
C CYS A 145 -21.83 29.47 6.61
N LYS A 146 -22.41 28.45 5.95
CA LYS A 146 -21.96 27.75 4.73
C LYS A 146 -20.59 27.06 4.72
N THR A 147 -20.62 25.74 4.82
CA THR A 147 -19.54 24.84 4.41
C THR A 147 -19.60 24.60 2.90
N ASP A 148 -18.75 25.29 2.14
CA ASP A 148 -18.27 24.79 0.84
C ASP A 148 -17.09 23.85 1.12
N PHE A 149 -17.29 22.56 0.83
CA PHE A 149 -16.23 21.55 0.85
C PHE A 149 -15.44 21.66 -0.46
N ARG A 150 -14.24 22.24 -0.40
CA ARG A 150 -13.22 22.12 -1.44
C ARG A 150 -12.24 21.03 -1.01
N GLU A 151 -12.33 19.89 -1.66
CA GLU A 151 -11.38 18.79 -1.54
C GLU A 151 -9.98 19.26 -1.95
N THR A 152 -9.04 19.20 -1.00
CA THR A 152 -7.60 19.24 -1.31
C THR A 152 -7.03 17.86 -1.05
N SER A 153 -6.86 17.12 -2.14
CA SER A 153 -6.06 15.90 -2.24
C SER A 153 -4.61 16.19 -1.86
N SER A 154 -4.13 15.58 -0.77
CA SER A 154 -2.71 15.63 -0.39
C SER A 154 -2.01 14.36 -0.86
N THR A 155 -1.49 14.41 -2.08
CA THR A 155 -0.52 13.48 -2.66
C THR A 155 0.77 13.53 -1.84
N LEU A 156 1.18 12.39 -1.27
CA LEU A 156 2.49 12.27 -0.64
C LEU A 156 3.58 12.04 -1.69
N LYS A 157 4.62 12.84 -1.51
CA LYS A 157 5.79 13.02 -2.35
C LYS A 157 6.68 11.79 -2.29
N ASN A 158 6.93 11.15 -3.43
CA ASN A 158 8.15 10.37 -3.60
C ASN A 158 9.33 11.32 -3.81
N SER A 159 10.28 11.27 -2.89
CA SER A 159 11.58 11.93 -3.02
C SER A 159 12.35 11.30 -4.19
N VAL A 160 12.36 11.99 -5.33
CA VAL A 160 13.22 11.65 -6.47
C VAL A 160 14.51 12.46 -6.35
N SER A 161 15.60 11.76 -6.09
CA SER A 161 16.98 12.11 -6.41
C SER A 161 17.78 10.85 -6.08
N GLU A 162 18.31 10.09 -7.04
CA GLU A 162 19.36 10.48 -7.98
C GLU A 162 19.17 9.87 -9.40
N SER A 163 19.78 10.54 -10.37
CA SER A 163 19.79 10.30 -11.82
C SER A 163 19.94 8.84 -12.27
N LYS A 164 18.88 8.25 -12.85
CA LYS A 164 18.94 7.03 -13.70
C LYS A 164 19.25 7.36 -15.17
N PHE A 165 20.19 8.26 -15.44
CA PHE A 165 20.66 8.52 -16.82
C PHE A 165 21.98 7.81 -17.16
N ASN A 166 22.56 7.04 -16.23
CA ASN A 166 23.74 6.22 -16.51
C ASN A 166 23.50 4.78 -16.08
N SER A 167 23.17 3.93 -17.05
CA SER A 167 23.69 2.55 -17.20
C SER A 167 22.94 1.87 -18.36
N ILE A 168 23.24 2.26 -19.60
CA ILE A 168 23.00 1.37 -20.75
C ILE A 168 24.10 0.31 -20.63
N GLN A 169 23.75 -0.84 -20.04
CA GLN A 169 24.58 -2.03 -20.17
C GLN A 169 24.41 -2.50 -21.62
N ASN A 170 25.51 -2.45 -22.37
CA ASN A 170 25.67 -3.15 -23.63
C ASN A 170 25.52 -4.65 -23.35
N GLU A 171 24.31 -5.18 -23.51
CA GLU A 171 24.12 -6.59 -23.79
C GLU A 171 24.09 -6.81 -25.30
N LYS A 172 24.73 -7.90 -25.71
CA LYS A 172 25.22 -8.19 -27.05
C LYS A 172 24.16 -8.02 -28.14
N LEU A 173 24.41 -7.09 -29.06
CA LEU A 173 23.88 -7.13 -30.42
C LEU A 173 24.60 -8.25 -31.17
N GLU A 174 23.99 -9.43 -31.25
CA GLU A 174 24.32 -10.37 -32.31
C GLU A 174 23.75 -9.82 -33.63
N GLN A 175 24.66 -9.63 -34.59
CA GLN A 175 24.33 -9.18 -35.93
C GLN A 175 23.52 -10.27 -36.64
N SER A 176 22.25 -9.96 -36.91
CA SER A 176 21.51 -10.58 -38.01
C SER A 176 21.26 -9.48 -39.04
N GLU A 177 22.05 -9.49 -40.10
CA GLU A 177 21.80 -8.67 -41.28
C GLU A 177 20.62 -9.27 -42.07
N GLY A 178 19.58 -8.47 -42.33
CA GLY A 178 18.60 -8.74 -43.40
C GLY A 178 17.12 -8.52 -43.02
N SER A 179 16.54 -7.44 -43.55
CA SER A 179 15.10 -7.20 -43.82
C SER A 179 14.08 -7.05 -42.67
N GLY A 180 14.18 -6.02 -41.81
CA GLY A 180 13.20 -5.80 -40.72
C GLY A 180 12.88 -4.37 -40.29
N LEU A 181 13.24 -3.33 -41.06
CA LEU A 181 13.14 -1.93 -40.58
C LEU A 181 11.69 -1.42 -40.37
N ALA A 182 10.68 -2.01 -41.03
CA ALA A 182 9.28 -1.56 -40.93
C ALA A 182 8.48 -2.22 -39.79
N GLU A 183 8.79 -3.47 -39.41
CA GLU A 183 8.15 -4.15 -38.27
C GLU A 183 8.66 -3.66 -36.90
N SER A 184 9.80 -2.96 -36.87
CA SER A 184 10.40 -2.44 -35.64
C SER A 184 9.72 -1.17 -35.11
N ALA A 185 9.07 -0.35 -35.95
CA ALA A 185 8.52 0.93 -35.51
C ALA A 185 7.36 0.81 -34.50
N PRO A 186 6.34 -0.06 -34.72
CA PRO A 186 5.28 -0.34 -33.73
C PRO A 186 5.85 -0.89 -32.42
N HIS A 187 6.81 -1.81 -32.53
CA HIS A 187 7.50 -2.39 -31.39
C HIS A 187 8.22 -1.32 -30.55
N ASN A 188 9.01 -0.46 -31.20
CA ASN A 188 9.76 0.60 -30.52
C ASN A 188 8.83 1.64 -29.87
N ALA A 189 7.72 2.00 -30.53
CA ALA A 189 6.71 2.90 -29.97
C ALA A 189 6.06 2.30 -28.72
N TYR A 190 5.66 1.03 -28.79
CA TYR A 190 5.13 0.32 -27.64
C TYR A 190 6.14 0.26 -26.49
N MET A 191 7.39 -0.10 -26.78
CA MET A 191 8.46 -0.18 -25.77
C MET A 191 8.77 1.17 -25.13
N LEU A 192 8.70 2.27 -25.89
CA LEU A 192 8.89 3.60 -25.34
C LEU A 192 7.77 3.97 -24.35
N VAL A 193 6.52 3.63 -24.66
CA VAL A 193 5.38 3.81 -23.74
C VAL A 193 5.58 2.97 -22.47
N GLN A 194 5.99 1.70 -22.61
CA GLN A 194 6.27 0.83 -21.46
C GLN A 194 7.45 1.35 -20.61
N GLN A 195 8.46 1.96 -21.24
CA GLN A 195 9.59 2.55 -20.54
C GLN A 195 9.20 3.81 -19.76
N VAL A 196 8.38 4.69 -20.35
CA VAL A 196 7.83 5.85 -19.62
C VAL A 196 6.99 5.37 -18.44
N ARG A 197 6.14 4.36 -18.65
CA ARG A 197 5.33 3.77 -17.59
C ARG A 197 6.19 3.21 -16.44
N SER A 198 7.20 2.41 -16.75
CA SER A 198 8.07 1.77 -15.75
C SER A 198 8.87 2.77 -14.91
N LEU A 199 9.22 3.93 -15.47
CA LEU A 199 9.99 4.97 -14.80
C LEU A 199 9.14 6.00 -14.06
N THR A 200 7.89 6.24 -14.51
CA THR A 200 7.04 7.32 -13.98
C THR A 200 5.89 6.84 -13.10
N GLY A 201 5.46 5.57 -13.25
CA GLY A 201 4.27 5.04 -12.58
C GLY A 201 2.95 5.62 -13.11
N LEU A 202 2.95 6.29 -14.27
CA LEU A 202 1.74 6.76 -14.94
C LEU A 202 0.93 5.57 -15.48
N SER A 203 -0.41 5.72 -15.60
CA SER A 203 -1.25 4.72 -16.29
C SER A 203 -0.81 4.53 -17.75
N GLN A 204 -1.18 3.42 -18.37
CA GLN A 204 -0.85 3.12 -19.77
C GLN A 204 -1.26 4.28 -20.69
N GLU A 205 -2.50 4.77 -20.51
CA GLU A 205 -3.01 5.90 -21.27
C GLU A 205 -2.21 7.18 -21.02
N LYS A 206 -1.91 7.51 -19.76
CA LYS A 206 -1.14 8.70 -19.42
C LYS A 206 0.30 8.62 -19.92
N SER A 207 0.89 7.42 -19.94
CA SER A 207 2.24 7.19 -20.46
C SER A 207 2.26 7.40 -21.98
N ARG A 208 1.24 6.89 -22.68
CA ARG A 208 1.05 7.12 -24.13
C ARG A 208 0.91 8.60 -24.46
N ILE A 209 0.05 9.32 -23.73
CA ILE A 209 -0.11 10.77 -23.87
C ILE A 209 1.21 11.50 -23.59
N ALA A 210 1.93 11.13 -22.54
CA ALA A 210 3.21 11.76 -22.20
C ALA A 210 4.25 11.60 -23.32
N VAL A 211 4.35 10.40 -23.92
CA VAL A 211 5.21 10.17 -25.09
C VAL A 211 4.75 11.04 -26.28
N GLY A 212 3.43 11.11 -26.53
CA GLY A 212 2.86 11.95 -27.59
C GLY A 212 3.20 13.43 -27.42
N VAL A 213 3.00 13.99 -26.22
CA VAL A 213 3.33 15.40 -25.91
C VAL A 213 4.82 15.69 -26.12
N VAL A 214 5.71 14.77 -25.75
CA VAL A 214 7.14 14.93 -26.00
C VAL A 214 7.45 14.88 -27.49
N ALA A 215 6.83 13.98 -28.25
CA ALA A 215 7.01 13.89 -29.70
C ALA A 215 6.47 15.14 -30.42
N GLU A 216 5.31 15.68 -30.04
CA GLU A 216 4.79 16.94 -30.56
C GLU A 216 5.73 18.12 -30.25
N GLY A 217 6.21 18.23 -29.01
CA GLY A 217 7.18 19.26 -28.63
C GLY A 217 8.50 19.17 -29.39
N LEU A 218 8.94 17.96 -29.74
CA LEU A 218 10.12 17.77 -30.59
C LEU A 218 9.89 18.26 -32.02
N MET A 219 8.66 18.20 -32.56
CA MET A 219 8.37 18.80 -33.87
C MET A 219 8.61 20.31 -33.86
N GLU A 220 8.36 21.02 -32.76
CA GLU A 220 8.60 22.47 -32.69
C GLU A 220 10.10 22.83 -32.70
N ILE A 221 10.97 21.91 -32.28
CA ILE A 221 12.41 22.13 -32.09
C ILE A 221 13.22 21.62 -33.29
N LEU A 222 12.77 20.52 -33.90
CA LEU A 222 13.46 19.83 -34.98
C LEU A 222 13.22 20.48 -36.34
N SER A 223 14.10 20.16 -37.29
CA SER A 223 14.05 20.73 -38.63
C SER A 223 12.97 20.06 -39.49
N SER A 224 12.46 20.77 -40.51
CA SER A 224 11.28 20.32 -41.25
C SER A 224 11.43 18.99 -42.01
N SER A 225 12.66 18.48 -42.14
CA SER A 225 12.97 17.18 -42.74
C SER A 225 12.58 15.97 -41.87
N GLU A 226 12.44 16.16 -40.55
CA GLU A 226 12.20 15.08 -39.58
C GLU A 226 10.72 14.95 -39.18
N HIS A 227 9.87 15.88 -39.61
CA HIS A 227 8.43 15.83 -39.33
C HIS A 227 7.74 14.56 -39.85
N PRO A 228 7.98 14.06 -41.07
CA PRO A 228 7.21 12.93 -41.59
C PRO A 228 7.37 11.64 -40.78
N SER A 229 8.57 11.40 -40.24
CA SER A 229 8.83 10.22 -39.40
C SER A 229 8.20 10.37 -38.00
N LEU A 230 8.23 11.58 -37.44
CA LEU A 230 7.65 11.88 -36.14
C LEU A 230 6.11 11.93 -36.18
N GLU A 231 5.53 12.41 -37.28
CA GLU A 231 4.10 12.38 -37.54
C GLU A 231 3.60 10.94 -37.75
N SER A 232 4.37 10.10 -38.47
CA SER A 232 4.10 8.66 -38.58
C SER A 232 4.16 7.96 -37.22
N PHE A 233 5.09 8.36 -36.35
CA PHE A 233 5.20 7.85 -34.98
C PHE A 233 4.02 8.28 -34.10
N LEU A 234 3.59 9.55 -34.19
CA LEU A 234 2.40 10.06 -33.50
C LEU A 234 1.13 9.34 -33.98
N GLU A 235 0.99 9.09 -35.28
CA GLU A 235 -0.12 8.31 -35.83
C GLU A 235 -0.12 6.88 -35.27
N LEU A 236 1.06 6.28 -35.13
CA LEU A 236 1.23 4.95 -34.56
C LEU A 236 0.87 4.89 -33.07
N LEU A 237 1.15 5.93 -32.28
CA LEU A 237 0.72 6.01 -30.88
C LEU A 237 -0.80 6.10 -30.71
N HIS A 238 -1.50 6.70 -31.68
CA HIS A 238 -2.97 6.76 -31.65
C HIS A 238 -3.64 5.46 -32.08
N LYS A 239 -2.90 4.57 -32.78
CA LYS A 239 -3.40 3.26 -33.18
C LYS A 239 -3.24 2.26 -32.02
N ASP A 240 -4.17 1.30 -31.95
CA ASP A 240 -4.02 0.15 -31.07
C ASP A 240 -2.92 -0.75 -31.63
N ILE A 241 -1.72 -0.63 -31.07
CA ILE A 241 -0.61 -1.51 -31.37
C ILE A 241 -0.89 -2.85 -30.69
N ALA A 242 -0.95 -3.93 -31.46
CA ALA A 242 -1.01 -5.29 -30.93
C ALA A 242 0.44 -5.83 -30.82
N PRO A 243 1.08 -5.76 -29.63
CA PRO A 243 2.42 -6.31 -29.43
C PRO A 243 2.40 -7.84 -29.52
N SER A 244 3.57 -8.43 -29.79
CA SER A 244 3.76 -9.89 -29.73
C SER A 244 3.55 -10.41 -28.31
N GLU A 245 3.15 -11.68 -28.18
CA GLU A 245 2.90 -12.29 -26.88
C GLU A 245 4.16 -12.33 -26.00
N ASP A 246 5.32 -12.64 -26.58
CA ASP A 246 6.60 -12.66 -25.86
C ASP A 246 6.91 -11.29 -25.23
N LEU A 247 6.61 -10.21 -25.95
CA LEU A 247 6.82 -8.85 -25.46
C LEU A 247 5.93 -8.51 -24.27
N LEU A 248 4.66 -8.94 -24.33
CA LEU A 248 3.71 -8.75 -23.24
C LEU A 248 4.17 -9.47 -21.98
N ASP A 249 4.70 -10.69 -22.15
CA ASP A 249 5.14 -11.52 -21.04
C ASP A 249 6.37 -10.93 -20.32
N ASP A 250 7.26 -10.21 -21.01
CA ASP A 250 8.48 -9.63 -20.42
C ASP A 250 8.30 -8.26 -19.74
N THR A 251 7.13 -7.64 -19.91
CA THR A 251 6.82 -6.34 -19.30
C THR A 251 6.94 -6.35 -17.78
N LEU A 252 7.24 -5.18 -17.20
CA LEU A 252 7.33 -5.02 -15.74
C LEU A 252 6.00 -5.35 -15.05
N ASP A 253 4.88 -4.91 -15.63
CA ASP A 253 3.54 -5.17 -15.10
C ASP A 253 3.23 -6.66 -15.11
N ALA A 254 3.54 -7.38 -16.20
CA ALA A 254 3.32 -8.82 -16.26
C ALA A 254 4.11 -9.58 -15.19
N ARG A 255 5.40 -9.24 -15.02
CA ARG A 255 6.25 -9.83 -13.98
C ARG A 255 5.73 -9.54 -12.58
N ASN A 256 5.35 -8.29 -12.31
CA ASN A 256 4.79 -7.89 -11.01
C ASN A 256 3.47 -8.61 -10.73
N MET A 257 2.56 -8.71 -11.71
CA MET A 257 1.30 -9.43 -11.55
C MET A 257 1.54 -10.90 -11.21
N ARG A 258 2.39 -11.60 -11.97
CA ARG A 258 2.70 -13.02 -11.71
C ARG A 258 3.32 -13.21 -10.32
N GLN A 259 4.21 -12.31 -9.90
CA GLN A 259 4.79 -12.37 -8.57
C GLN A 259 3.73 -12.17 -7.47
N ILE A 260 2.86 -11.18 -7.61
CA ILE A 260 1.79 -10.91 -6.64
C ILE A 260 0.81 -12.08 -6.57
N LEU A 261 0.39 -12.62 -7.72
CA LEU A 261 -0.51 -13.77 -7.78
C LEU A 261 0.12 -15.01 -7.15
N SER A 262 1.39 -15.29 -7.44
CA SER A 262 2.14 -16.38 -6.79
C SER A 262 2.21 -16.21 -5.27
N HIS A 263 2.48 -14.99 -4.77
CA HIS A 263 2.45 -14.72 -3.33
C HIS A 263 1.05 -14.99 -2.76
N LEU A 264 -0.02 -14.49 -3.38
CA LEU A 264 -1.39 -14.71 -2.91
C LEU A 264 -1.78 -16.19 -2.90
N THR A 265 -1.37 -16.97 -3.91
CA THR A 265 -1.54 -18.43 -3.92
C THR A 265 -0.86 -19.07 -2.72
N ALA A 266 0.40 -18.72 -2.44
CA ALA A 266 1.13 -19.22 -1.28
C ALA A 266 0.45 -18.84 0.05
N MET A 267 -0.08 -17.61 0.17
CA MET A 267 -0.81 -17.19 1.38
C MET A 267 -2.13 -17.96 1.56
N LYS A 268 -2.84 -18.26 0.47
CA LYS A 268 -4.03 -19.11 0.50
C LYS A 268 -3.69 -20.53 0.96
N GLU A 269 -2.63 -21.11 0.42
CA GLU A 269 -2.18 -22.47 0.79
C GLU A 269 -1.73 -22.55 2.25
N ASP A 270 -1.00 -21.54 2.73
CA ASP A 270 -0.61 -21.43 4.15
C ASP A 270 -1.83 -21.33 5.07
N ALA A 271 -2.83 -20.52 4.69
CA ALA A 271 -4.08 -20.40 5.43
C ALA A 271 -4.83 -21.73 5.57
N GLN A 272 -4.67 -22.66 4.60
CA GLN A 272 -5.25 -24.01 4.66
C GLN A 272 -4.52 -24.97 5.62
N GLN A 273 -3.27 -24.67 6.03
CA GLN A 273 -2.40 -25.59 6.78
C GLN A 273 -2.29 -25.33 8.31
N ARG A 274 -2.98 -24.30 8.89
CA ARG A 274 -3.06 -23.87 10.33
C ARG A 274 -1.87 -23.00 10.82
N SER A 275 -1.94 -22.08 11.80
CA SER A 275 -3.01 -21.48 12.65
C SER A 275 -2.60 -20.19 13.41
N TRP A 276 -1.37 -19.63 13.28
CA TRP A 276 -0.91 -18.53 14.17
C TRP A 276 -0.40 -17.25 13.49
N HIS A 277 -0.17 -17.23 12.17
CA HIS A 277 0.37 -16.06 11.44
C HIS A 277 -0.67 -15.08 10.86
N LEU A 278 -1.96 -15.44 10.85
CA LEU A 278 -3.07 -14.68 10.23
C LEU A 278 -3.34 -13.28 10.79
N TRP A 279 -2.71 -12.90 11.92
CA TRP A 279 -2.92 -11.59 12.54
C TRP A 279 -1.81 -10.58 12.23
N ASP A 280 -0.66 -11.03 11.71
CA ASP A 280 0.49 -10.17 11.37
C ASP A 280 0.64 -9.96 9.85
N ASP A 281 -0.02 -10.79 9.05
CA ASP A 281 0.08 -10.77 7.59
C ASP A 281 -0.96 -9.89 6.88
N GLU A 282 -1.96 -9.38 7.61
CA GLU A 282 -3.09 -8.64 7.03
C GLU A 282 -2.61 -7.43 6.21
N ALA A 283 -1.60 -6.71 6.69
CA ALA A 283 -1.04 -5.55 5.98
C ALA A 283 -0.42 -5.96 4.64
N THR A 284 0.32 -7.07 4.62
CA THR A 284 0.98 -7.63 3.43
C THR A 284 -0.06 -8.11 2.41
N ILE A 285 -1.11 -8.82 2.86
CA ILE A 285 -2.19 -9.27 1.98
C ILE A 285 -2.91 -8.08 1.36
N LYS A 286 -3.29 -7.09 2.18
CA LYS A 286 -3.94 -5.86 1.69
C LYS A 286 -3.04 -5.13 0.68
N GLN A 287 -1.74 -5.06 0.95
CA GLN A 287 -0.78 -4.45 0.03
C GLN A 287 -0.73 -5.20 -1.30
N ASN A 288 -0.60 -6.53 -1.28
CA ASN A 288 -0.57 -7.35 -2.49
C ASN A 288 -1.85 -7.18 -3.34
N ILE A 289 -3.03 -7.28 -2.73
CA ILE A 289 -4.30 -7.14 -3.45
C ILE A 289 -4.49 -5.71 -3.99
N SER A 290 -4.07 -4.69 -3.22
CA SER A 290 -4.14 -3.29 -3.65
C SER A 290 -3.18 -3.01 -4.81
N GLN A 291 -1.98 -3.58 -4.77
CA GLN A 291 -1.00 -3.50 -5.86
C GLN A 291 -1.53 -4.20 -7.11
N LEU A 292 -2.10 -5.41 -6.97
CA LEU A 292 -2.75 -6.12 -8.07
C LEU A 292 -3.87 -5.28 -8.69
N SER A 293 -4.76 -4.72 -7.87
CA SER A 293 -5.85 -3.84 -8.32
C SER A 293 -5.35 -2.60 -9.08
N SER A 294 -4.27 -1.96 -8.59
CA SER A 294 -3.67 -0.81 -9.27
C SER A 294 -3.10 -1.20 -10.62
N ILE A 295 -2.35 -2.31 -10.70
CA ILE A 295 -1.83 -2.78 -11.99
C ILE A 295 -2.99 -3.10 -12.95
N LEU A 296 -4.00 -3.86 -12.50
CA LEU A 296 -5.15 -4.22 -13.34
C LEU A 296 -5.95 -3.01 -13.84
N SER A 297 -5.98 -1.90 -13.09
CA SER A 297 -6.69 -0.68 -13.47
C SER A 297 -5.87 0.23 -14.37
N ASP A 298 -4.55 0.31 -14.14
CA ASP A 298 -3.68 1.31 -14.75
C ASP A 298 -2.83 0.76 -15.90
N ALA A 299 -2.57 -0.55 -15.95
CA ALA A 299 -1.73 -1.18 -16.97
C ALA A 299 -2.44 -1.36 -18.31
N ASP A 300 -1.66 -1.77 -19.31
CA ASP A 300 -2.21 -2.18 -20.60
C ASP A 300 -3.17 -3.37 -20.41
N PRO A 301 -4.45 -3.24 -20.82
CA PRO A 301 -5.42 -4.32 -20.73
C PRO A 301 -4.99 -5.61 -21.45
N MET A 302 -4.15 -5.52 -22.49
CA MET A 302 -3.62 -6.70 -23.18
C MET A 302 -2.67 -7.50 -22.28
N ILE A 303 -1.80 -6.83 -21.51
CA ILE A 303 -0.93 -7.46 -20.52
C ILE A 303 -1.79 -8.14 -19.44
N CYS A 304 -2.75 -7.40 -18.88
CA CYS A 304 -3.61 -7.93 -17.82
C CYS A 304 -4.39 -9.16 -18.27
N ARG A 305 -5.02 -9.12 -19.46
CA ARG A 305 -5.74 -10.27 -20.03
C ARG A 305 -4.81 -11.45 -20.28
N ARG A 306 -3.61 -11.21 -20.81
CA ARG A 306 -2.62 -12.24 -21.10
C ARG A 306 -2.24 -12.99 -19.82
N VAL A 307 -1.87 -12.26 -18.76
CA VAL A 307 -1.51 -12.86 -17.47
C VAL A 307 -2.70 -13.60 -16.87
N LEU A 308 -3.91 -13.02 -16.85
CA LEU A 308 -5.08 -13.65 -16.26
C LEU A 308 -5.57 -14.88 -17.02
N ARG A 309 -5.27 -15.03 -18.31
CA ARG A 309 -5.61 -16.20 -19.13
C ARG A 309 -4.70 -17.41 -18.89
N THR A 310 -3.57 -17.21 -18.19
CA THR A 310 -2.60 -18.28 -17.89
C THR A 310 -3.32 -19.47 -17.24
N ALA A 311 -2.95 -20.69 -17.67
CA ALA A 311 -3.51 -21.93 -17.14
C ALA A 311 -5.05 -21.96 -17.10
N ASN A 312 -5.72 -21.38 -18.11
CA ASN A 312 -7.17 -21.27 -18.19
C ASN A 312 -7.79 -20.54 -16.98
N TYR A 313 -7.25 -19.36 -16.67
CA TYR A 313 -7.70 -18.50 -15.57
C TYR A 313 -7.55 -19.14 -14.18
N GLU A 314 -6.50 -19.94 -13.98
CA GLU A 314 -6.21 -20.58 -12.69
C GLU A 314 -6.09 -19.54 -11.56
N ASP A 315 -5.41 -18.42 -11.82
CA ASP A 315 -5.24 -17.34 -10.84
C ASP A 315 -6.57 -16.69 -10.43
N VAL A 316 -7.51 -16.52 -11.37
CA VAL A 316 -8.85 -15.98 -11.07
C VAL A 316 -9.62 -16.95 -10.19
N ASN A 317 -9.57 -18.25 -10.51
CA ASN A 317 -10.20 -19.30 -9.71
C ASN A 317 -9.57 -19.40 -8.32
N MET A 318 -8.24 -19.27 -8.22
CA MET A 318 -7.50 -19.21 -6.96
C MET A 318 -7.99 -18.06 -6.09
N LEU A 319 -8.16 -16.86 -6.65
CA LEU A 319 -8.67 -15.70 -5.90
C LEU A 319 -10.12 -15.89 -5.44
N VAL A 320 -10.97 -16.53 -6.26
CA VAL A 320 -12.35 -16.86 -5.84
C VAL A 320 -12.34 -17.83 -4.66
N ALA A 321 -11.54 -18.88 -4.74
CA ALA A 321 -11.36 -19.83 -3.64
C ALA A 321 -10.77 -19.15 -2.40
N TYR A 322 -9.85 -18.19 -2.59
CA TYR A 322 -9.30 -17.40 -1.48
C TYR A 322 -10.37 -16.53 -0.82
N TYR A 323 -11.20 -15.84 -1.60
CA TYR A 323 -12.33 -15.05 -1.08
C TYR A 323 -13.31 -15.89 -0.26
N GLN A 324 -13.56 -17.14 -0.68
CA GLN A 324 -14.43 -18.07 0.06
C GLN A 324 -13.87 -18.41 1.46
N MET A 325 -12.55 -18.53 1.58
CA MET A 325 -11.86 -18.87 2.83
C MET A 325 -11.57 -17.65 3.71
N GLU A 326 -11.56 -16.44 3.13
CA GLU A 326 -11.21 -15.22 3.86
C GLU A 326 -12.38 -14.71 4.70
N GLU A 327 -12.14 -14.56 6.00
CA GLU A 327 -13.10 -14.06 6.97
C GLU A 327 -12.92 -12.56 7.25
N ARG A 328 -11.72 -12.01 7.00
CA ARG A 328 -11.38 -10.62 7.32
C ARG A 328 -12.04 -9.68 6.31
N TYR A 329 -13.01 -8.91 6.80
CA TYR A 329 -13.80 -7.97 6.00
C TYR A 329 -12.96 -7.00 5.13
N PRO A 330 -11.88 -6.35 5.63
CA PRO A 330 -11.10 -5.43 4.78
C PRO A 330 -10.48 -6.09 3.55
N ILE A 331 -10.03 -7.34 3.68
CA ILE A 331 -9.42 -8.10 2.57
C ILE A 331 -10.51 -8.50 1.57
N ARG A 332 -11.65 -9.01 2.04
CA ARG A 332 -12.81 -9.32 1.20
C ARG A 332 -13.25 -8.12 0.35
N GLN A 333 -13.27 -6.92 0.93
CA GLN A 333 -13.63 -5.70 0.20
C GLN A 333 -12.63 -5.32 -0.90
N LEU A 334 -11.33 -5.61 -0.71
CA LEU A 334 -10.32 -5.42 -1.76
C LEU A 334 -10.44 -6.48 -2.85
N LEU A 335 -10.74 -7.74 -2.49
CA LEU A 335 -10.99 -8.81 -3.46
C LEU A 335 -12.21 -8.51 -4.33
N ILE A 336 -13.32 -8.03 -3.73
CA ILE A 336 -14.51 -7.60 -4.47
C ILE A 336 -14.17 -6.51 -5.50
N GLN A 337 -13.39 -5.51 -5.09
CA GLN A 337 -12.94 -4.45 -6.01
C GLN A 337 -12.04 -5.01 -7.11
N THR A 338 -11.14 -5.93 -6.77
CA THR A 338 -10.26 -6.62 -7.73
C THR A 338 -11.08 -7.38 -8.77
N PHE A 339 -12.09 -8.16 -8.35
CA PHE A 339 -12.97 -8.88 -9.27
C PHE A 339 -13.76 -7.94 -10.18
N ALA A 340 -14.26 -6.81 -9.65
CA ALA A 340 -14.96 -5.83 -10.47
C ALA A 340 -14.06 -5.27 -11.58
N ILE A 341 -12.79 -4.97 -11.27
CA ILE A 341 -11.81 -4.55 -12.28
C ILE A 341 -11.60 -5.67 -13.31
N MET A 342 -11.42 -6.91 -12.87
CA MET A 342 -11.25 -8.06 -13.78
C MET A 342 -12.44 -8.26 -14.73
N CYS A 343 -13.68 -8.11 -14.26
CA CYS A 343 -14.88 -8.16 -15.09
C CYS A 343 -14.88 -7.10 -16.20
N SER A 344 -14.23 -5.95 -16.00
CA SER A 344 -14.11 -4.92 -17.03
C SER A 344 -13.03 -5.24 -18.09
N LEU A 345 -12.10 -6.15 -17.79
CA LEU A 345 -10.99 -6.50 -18.67
C LEU A 345 -11.32 -7.62 -19.65
N ASP A 346 -12.06 -8.64 -19.22
CA ASP A 346 -12.41 -9.81 -20.03
C ASP A 346 -13.80 -10.36 -19.68
N LYS A 347 -14.66 -10.53 -20.69
CA LYS A 347 -16.01 -11.09 -20.52
C LYS A 347 -15.98 -12.55 -20.09
N ILE A 348 -14.94 -13.30 -20.46
CA ILE A 348 -14.79 -14.71 -20.04
C ILE A 348 -14.70 -14.80 -18.52
N ILE A 349 -14.09 -13.80 -17.86
CA ILE A 349 -14.02 -13.75 -16.40
C ILE A 349 -15.42 -13.62 -15.80
N ILE A 350 -16.32 -12.85 -16.41
CA ILE A 350 -17.72 -12.75 -15.94
C ILE A 350 -18.38 -14.12 -15.92
N SER A 351 -18.24 -14.91 -17.00
CA SER A 351 -18.75 -16.28 -17.09
C SER A 351 -18.09 -17.20 -16.07
N ILE A 352 -16.78 -17.10 -15.84
CA ILE A 352 -16.06 -17.86 -14.81
C ILE A 352 -16.62 -17.55 -13.41
N LEU A 353 -16.78 -16.26 -13.09
CA LEU A 353 -17.30 -15.83 -11.79
C LEU A 353 -18.76 -16.27 -11.60
N LEU A 354 -19.60 -16.19 -12.64
CA LEU A 354 -20.98 -16.67 -12.60
C LEU A 354 -21.06 -18.17 -12.30
N ASN A 355 -20.16 -18.95 -12.89
CA ASN A 355 -20.11 -20.41 -12.70
C ASN A 355 -19.35 -20.85 -11.43
N SER A 356 -18.85 -19.89 -10.64
CA SER A 356 -18.14 -20.16 -9.40
C SER A 356 -19.05 -20.08 -8.16
N VAL A 357 -18.49 -20.31 -6.98
CA VAL A 357 -19.19 -20.11 -5.69
C VAL A 357 -19.41 -18.63 -5.34
N LEU A 358 -18.74 -17.70 -6.04
CA LEU A 358 -18.69 -16.28 -5.70
C LEU A 358 -20.09 -15.62 -5.60
N PRO A 359 -21.05 -15.85 -6.51
CA PRO A 359 -22.37 -15.22 -6.42
C PRO A 359 -23.11 -15.60 -5.13
N MET A 360 -23.01 -16.86 -4.70
CA MET A 360 -23.62 -17.34 -3.47
C MET A 360 -22.93 -16.75 -2.22
N GLU A 361 -21.60 -16.66 -2.22
CA GLU A 361 -20.86 -16.05 -1.11
C GLU A 361 -21.14 -14.55 -0.98
N LEU A 362 -21.26 -13.82 -2.09
CA LEU A 362 -21.64 -12.40 -2.10
C LEU A 362 -23.06 -12.22 -1.54
N ALA A 363 -24.01 -13.06 -1.95
CA ALA A 363 -25.37 -13.03 -1.42
C ALA A 363 -25.40 -13.30 0.09
N ARG A 364 -24.65 -14.30 0.56
CA ARG A 364 -24.53 -14.62 2.00
C ARG A 364 -23.90 -13.46 2.79
N GLU A 365 -22.85 -12.84 2.26
CA GLU A 365 -22.20 -11.67 2.88
C GLU A 365 -23.18 -10.49 3.00
N MET A 366 -23.99 -10.23 1.96
CA MET A 366 -25.00 -9.17 1.98
C MET A 366 -26.10 -9.44 3.00
N GLN A 367 -26.62 -10.68 3.07
CA GLN A 367 -27.64 -11.06 4.05
C GLN A 367 -27.15 -10.91 5.49
N SER A 368 -25.88 -11.24 5.73
CA SER A 368 -25.26 -11.12 7.05
C SER A 368 -25.00 -9.67 7.48
N ASN A 369 -24.90 -8.73 6.52
CA ASN A 369 -24.57 -7.32 6.77
C ASN A 369 -25.73 -6.35 6.44
N THR A 370 -26.98 -6.82 6.42
CA THR A 370 -28.19 -6.03 6.07
C THR A 370 -28.37 -4.75 6.88
N SER A 371 -27.84 -4.69 8.10
CA SER A 371 -27.91 -3.53 9.00
C SER A 371 -26.89 -2.43 8.69
N LYS A 372 -25.98 -2.61 7.72
CA LYS A 372 -24.96 -1.63 7.31
C LYS A 372 -25.03 -1.36 5.81
N PRO A 373 -25.78 -0.34 5.35
CA PRO A 373 -26.01 -0.08 3.93
C PRO A 373 -24.72 0.11 3.11
N GLN A 374 -23.72 0.78 3.70
CA GLN A 374 -22.41 0.99 3.08
C GLN A 374 -21.64 -0.30 2.77
N CYS A 375 -21.94 -1.39 3.48
CA CYS A 375 -21.31 -2.70 3.28
C CYS A 375 -21.97 -3.49 2.13
N LEU A 376 -23.12 -3.05 1.62
CA LEU A 376 -23.89 -3.77 0.60
C LEU A 376 -23.59 -3.28 -0.82
N SER A 377 -23.10 -2.04 -0.97
CA SER A 377 -22.94 -1.40 -2.29
C SER A 377 -21.95 -2.14 -3.20
N LYS A 378 -20.74 -2.44 -2.71
CA LYS A 378 -19.72 -3.13 -3.52
C LYS A 378 -20.12 -4.56 -3.91
N PRO A 379 -20.59 -5.41 -2.98
CA PRO A 379 -21.10 -6.74 -3.34
C PRO A 379 -22.26 -6.69 -4.35
N ALA A 380 -23.21 -5.76 -4.17
CA ALA A 380 -24.36 -5.62 -5.08
C ALA A 380 -23.93 -5.19 -6.49
N MET A 381 -22.95 -4.27 -6.59
CA MET A 381 -22.38 -3.85 -7.86
C MET A 381 -21.69 -5.02 -8.57
N LEU A 382 -20.87 -5.78 -7.86
CA LEU A 382 -20.19 -6.94 -8.43
C LEU A 382 -21.18 -8.01 -8.88
N LEU A 383 -22.21 -8.32 -8.07
CA LEU A 383 -23.30 -9.22 -8.49
C LEU A 383 -23.98 -8.73 -9.77
N SER A 384 -24.27 -7.43 -9.85
CA SER A 384 -24.88 -6.83 -11.06
C SER A 384 -23.97 -6.99 -12.29
N MET A 385 -22.66 -6.87 -12.13
CA MET A 385 -21.69 -7.11 -13.21
C MET A 385 -21.66 -8.60 -13.60
N ILE A 386 -21.66 -9.52 -12.63
CA ILE A 386 -21.63 -10.97 -12.88
C ILE A 386 -22.87 -11.41 -13.67
N PHE A 387 -24.05 -10.90 -13.33
CA PHE A 387 -25.30 -11.24 -14.01
C PHE A 387 -25.57 -10.42 -15.29
N SER A 388 -24.69 -9.47 -15.64
CA SER A 388 -24.93 -8.54 -16.75
C SER A 388 -24.98 -9.18 -18.14
N LEU A 389 -24.36 -10.36 -18.32
CA LEU A 389 -24.36 -11.09 -19.60
C LEU A 389 -25.64 -11.92 -19.83
N GLY A 390 -26.50 -12.08 -18.82
CA GLY A 390 -27.75 -12.85 -18.95
C GLY A 390 -27.55 -14.35 -19.19
N GLU A 391 -26.36 -14.89 -18.89
CA GLU A 391 -26.06 -16.31 -18.96
C GLU A 391 -26.84 -17.08 -17.87
N ALA A 392 -27.17 -18.35 -18.15
CA ALA A 392 -27.85 -19.20 -17.19
C ALA A 392 -26.91 -19.55 -16.03
N MET A 393 -27.39 -19.37 -14.80
CA MET A 393 -26.64 -19.80 -13.61
C MET A 393 -26.61 -21.33 -13.54
N PRO A 394 -25.48 -21.96 -13.17
CA PRO A 394 -25.44 -23.39 -12.95
C PRO A 394 -26.44 -23.79 -11.87
N ILE A 395 -27.24 -24.81 -12.17
CA ILE A 395 -28.21 -25.39 -11.22
C ILE A 395 -27.38 -26.25 -10.27
N THR A 396 -27.09 -25.72 -9.08
CA THR A 396 -26.42 -26.45 -7.99
C THR A 396 -27.39 -27.19 -7.10
#